data_AF-A0A2C8FAZ2-F1
#
_entry.id   AF-A0A2C8FAZ2-F1
#
_cell.length_a   1.000
_cell.length_b   1.000
_cell.length_c   1.000
_cell.angle_alpha   90.00
_cell.angle_beta   90.00
_cell.angle_gamma   90.00
#
_symmetry.space_group_name_H-M   'P 1'
#
loop_
_entity.id
_entity.type
_entity.pdbx_description
1 polymer ?
#
loop_
_entity_poly.entity_id
_entity_poly.type
_entity_poly.pdbx_seq_one_letter_code
_entity_poly.pdbx_strand_id
1 'polypeptide(L)'
;MAKKKKKSNSKQILMIVLLLMMATGAVVVFQSGFFSRSNQPVYDSALVDSVTVTGTIRADDLNLSGKEITRINRLMSRFSLSFDSIEVNLELEDQFAPIEIENDTVLVLRLRCQAPKMEVAFWSRKVPRKRLVKHMETAVPEAAEELKWATQKSGNTVRRIYL
;
A
#
# COMPACT_ATOMS: atom_id res chain seq x y z
N MET A 1 -55.50 -41.65 -40.79
CA MET A 1 -54.98 -40.50 -40.00
C MET A 1 -54.09 -41.03 -38.87
N ALA A 2 -52.77 -40.84 -38.97
CA ALA A 2 -51.82 -41.30 -37.95
C ALA A 2 -51.34 -40.13 -37.08
N LYS A 3 -51.66 -40.15 -35.77
CA LYS A 3 -51.21 -39.15 -34.79
C LYS A 3 -49.74 -39.41 -34.41
N LYS A 4 -48.81 -38.57 -34.87
CA LYS A 4 -47.40 -38.56 -34.42
C LYS A 4 -47.31 -38.15 -32.95
N LYS A 5 -46.85 -39.05 -32.07
CA LYS A 5 -46.53 -38.75 -30.67
C LYS A 5 -45.28 -37.87 -30.61
N LYS A 6 -45.44 -36.63 -30.12
CA LYS A 6 -44.36 -35.67 -29.86
C LYS A 6 -43.55 -36.17 -28.65
N LYS A 7 -42.30 -36.62 -28.86
CA LYS A 7 -41.38 -37.02 -27.79
C LYS A 7 -41.10 -35.79 -26.92
N SER A 8 -41.50 -35.86 -25.65
CA SER A 8 -41.34 -34.75 -24.71
C SER A 8 -39.87 -34.62 -24.29
N ASN A 9 -39.22 -33.56 -24.77
CA ASN A 9 -37.84 -33.18 -24.39
C ASN A 9 -37.76 -32.54 -22.99
N SER A 10 -38.84 -32.64 -22.18
CA SER A 10 -38.93 -32.03 -20.86
C SER A 10 -37.82 -32.50 -19.91
N LYS A 11 -37.36 -33.76 -20.04
CA LYS A 11 -36.26 -34.30 -19.22
C LYS A 11 -34.91 -33.63 -19.53
N GLN A 12 -34.64 -33.31 -20.79
CA GLN A 12 -33.40 -32.63 -21.18
C GLN A 12 -33.42 -31.16 -20.76
N ILE A 13 -34.56 -30.49 -20.92
CA ILE A 13 -34.72 -29.08 -20.49
C ILE A 13 -34.55 -28.97 -18.97
N LEU A 14 -35.14 -29.88 -18.20
CA LEU A 14 -35.01 -29.90 -16.74
C LEU A 14 -33.56 -30.13 -16.30
N MET A 15 -32.81 -30.99 -16.99
CA MET A 15 -31.41 -31.25 -16.69
C MET A 15 -30.52 -30.04 -17.00
N ILE A 16 -30.77 -29.34 -18.11
CA ILE A 16 -30.03 -28.12 -18.47
C ILE A 16 -30.29 -27.00 -17.45
N VAL A 17 -31.54 -26.81 -17.03
CA VAL A 17 -31.89 -25.79 -16.02
C VAL A 17 -31.23 -26.09 -14.67
N LEU A 18 -31.17 -27.36 -14.25
CA LEU A 18 -30.51 -27.76 -13.00
C LEU A 18 -29.01 -27.47 -13.04
N LEU A 19 -28.36 -27.74 -14.17
CA LEU A 19 -26.93 -27.53 -14.37
C LEU A 19 -26.58 -26.03 -14.39
N LEU A 20 -27.46 -25.21 -14.97
CA LEU A 20 -27.32 -23.76 -14.99
C LEU A 20 -27.48 -23.15 -13.59
N MET A 21 -28.44 -23.65 -12.79
CA MET A 21 -28.61 -23.21 -11.40
C MET A 21 -27.41 -23.56 -10.51
N MET A 22 -26.81 -24.74 -10.68
CA MET A 22 -25.59 -25.12 -9.94
C MET A 22 -24.40 -24.23 -10.31
N ALA A 23 -24.24 -23.90 -11.60
CA ALA A 23 -23.17 -23.01 -12.06
C ALA A 23 -23.32 -21.59 -11.49
N THR A 24 -24.54 -21.04 -11.46
CA THR A 24 -24.80 -19.72 -10.85
C THR A 24 -24.64 -19.73 -9.34
N GLY A 25 -24.96 -20.83 -8.65
CA GLY A 25 -24.75 -20.97 -7.21
C GLY A 25 -23.27 -20.92 -6.80
N ALA A 26 -22.38 -21.52 -7.60
CA ALA A 26 -20.94 -21.50 -7.35
C ALA A 26 -20.33 -20.09 -7.51
N VAL A 27 -20.85 -19.27 -8.42
CA VAL A 27 -20.36 -17.90 -8.66
C VAL A 27 -20.79 -16.94 -7.55
N VAL A 28 -21.99 -17.11 -6.99
CA VAL A 28 -22.47 -16.26 -5.88
C VAL A 28 -21.70 -16.52 -4.58
N VAL A 29 -21.30 -17.78 -4.32
CA VAL A 29 -20.49 -18.13 -3.13
C VAL A 29 -19.08 -17.51 -3.18
N PHE A 30 -18.51 -17.31 -4.37
CA PHE A 30 -17.23 -16.61 -4.53
C PHE A 30 -17.35 -15.08 -4.39
N GLN A 31 -18.53 -14.51 -4.66
CA GLN A 31 -18.76 -13.06 -4.54
C GLN A 31 -19.21 -12.65 -3.13
N SER A 32 -19.84 -13.53 -2.36
CA SER A 32 -20.18 -13.30 -0.96
C SER A 32 -19.06 -13.79 -0.04
N GLY A 33 -18.16 -12.88 0.35
CA GLY A 33 -16.96 -13.14 1.16
C GLY A 33 -17.19 -13.74 2.56
N PHE A 34 -17.59 -15.00 2.62
CA PHE A 34 -17.84 -15.73 3.87
C PHE A 34 -16.63 -16.50 4.42
N PHE A 35 -15.48 -16.46 3.73
CA PHE A 35 -14.24 -17.11 4.17
C PHE A 35 -13.16 -16.18 4.74
N SER A 36 -13.46 -14.90 4.96
CA SER A 36 -12.52 -13.99 5.65
C SER A 36 -12.79 -13.96 7.16
N ARG A 37 -12.65 -15.13 7.82
CA ARG A 37 -12.49 -15.18 9.28
C ARG A 37 -11.12 -14.61 9.64
N SER A 38 -11.12 -13.31 9.91
CA SER A 38 -10.38 -12.64 10.99
C SER A 38 -8.97 -13.17 11.28
N ASN A 39 -8.02 -12.78 10.44
CA ASN A 39 -6.65 -12.50 10.86
C ASN A 39 -6.13 -11.25 10.13
N GLN A 40 -7.04 -10.29 9.89
CA GLN A 40 -6.64 -8.96 9.44
C GLN A 40 -5.87 -8.33 10.61
N PRO A 41 -4.61 -7.91 10.39
CA PRO A 41 -3.91 -7.12 11.39
C PRO A 41 -4.77 -5.89 11.67
N VAL A 42 -5.09 -5.67 12.94
CA VAL A 42 -5.76 -4.45 13.40
C VAL A 42 -4.83 -3.31 13.01
N TYR A 43 -5.19 -2.60 11.94
CA TYR A 43 -4.57 -1.34 11.56
C TYR A 43 -4.87 -0.36 12.68
N ASP A 44 -3.85 0.00 13.43
CA ASP A 44 -3.94 1.12 14.35
C ASP A 44 -3.96 2.40 13.50
N SER A 45 -5.16 2.84 13.13
CA SER A 45 -5.39 3.97 12.24
C SER A 45 -4.70 5.24 12.75
N ALA A 46 -4.50 5.36 14.06
CA ALA A 46 -3.81 6.49 14.68
C ALA A 46 -2.32 6.58 14.29
N LEU A 47 -1.65 5.48 13.96
CA LEU A 47 -0.26 5.48 13.47
C LEU A 47 -0.19 5.70 11.95
N VAL A 48 -1.18 5.21 11.21
CA VAL A 48 -1.29 5.41 9.76
C VAL A 48 -1.59 6.87 9.41
N ASP A 49 -2.40 7.55 10.23
CA ASP A 49 -2.72 8.97 10.06
C ASP A 49 -1.53 9.91 10.31
N SER A 50 -0.43 9.40 10.90
CA SER A 50 0.82 10.16 11.05
C SER A 50 1.73 10.12 9.82
N VAL A 51 1.38 9.30 8.82
CA VAL A 51 2.10 9.17 7.55
C VAL A 51 1.22 9.72 6.44
N THR A 52 1.32 11.02 6.19
CA THR A 52 0.66 11.63 5.03
C THR A 52 1.42 11.21 3.76
N VAL A 53 0.96 10.14 3.11
CA VAL A 53 1.39 9.79 1.76
C VAL A 53 0.78 10.81 0.80
N THR A 54 1.51 11.88 0.52
CA THR A 54 1.06 12.96 -0.36
C THR A 54 1.59 12.71 -1.77
N GLY A 55 1.00 11.74 -2.46
CA GLY A 55 1.38 11.36 -3.83
C GLY A 55 0.39 10.38 -4.43
N THR A 56 0.34 10.34 -5.76
CA THR A 56 -0.64 9.67 -6.65
C THR A 56 -0.85 8.16 -6.41
N ILE A 57 -0.10 7.55 -5.50
CA ILE A 57 -0.10 6.12 -5.19
C ILE A 57 -0.59 5.93 -3.74
N ARG A 58 -1.68 5.19 -3.54
CA ARG A 58 -2.16 4.88 -2.19
C ARG A 58 -1.28 3.81 -1.56
N ALA A 59 -1.19 3.80 -0.22
CA ALA A 59 -0.44 2.77 0.50
C ALA A 59 -0.93 1.34 0.17
N ASP A 60 -2.23 1.18 -0.09
CA ASP A 60 -2.84 -0.09 -0.48
C ASP A 60 -2.38 -0.56 -1.87
N ASP A 61 -2.12 0.37 -2.79
CA ASP A 61 -1.67 0.09 -4.15
C ASP A 61 -0.22 -0.43 -4.18
N LEU A 62 0.55 -0.18 -3.12
CA LEU A 62 1.93 -0.66 -2.98
C LEU A 62 2.02 -2.16 -2.71
N ASN A 63 0.91 -2.86 -2.42
CA ASN A 63 0.91 -4.28 -2.09
C ASN A 63 1.98 -4.63 -1.01
N LEU A 64 2.01 -3.85 0.07
CA LEU A 64 2.95 -4.05 1.18
C LEU A 64 2.61 -5.34 1.92
N SER A 65 3.60 -6.21 2.10
CA SER A 65 3.44 -7.38 2.95
C SER A 65 3.25 -6.97 4.41
N GLY A 66 2.57 -7.78 5.22
CA GLY A 66 2.41 -7.50 6.66
C GLY A 66 3.76 -7.33 7.39
N LYS A 67 4.82 -8.00 6.92
CA LYS A 67 6.19 -7.84 7.44
C LYS A 67 6.76 -6.46 7.12
N GLU A 68 6.55 -5.96 5.90
CA GLU A 68 6.95 -4.61 5.49
C GLU A 68 6.23 -3.54 6.31
N ILE A 69 4.91 -3.66 6.47
CA ILE A 69 4.11 -2.74 7.30
C ILE A 69 4.63 -2.71 8.74
N THR A 70 4.87 -3.88 9.33
CA THR A 70 5.42 -3.98 10.70
C THR A 70 6.78 -3.29 10.82
N ARG A 71 7.63 -3.39 9.79
CA ARG A 71 8.94 -2.74 9.76
C ARG A 71 8.83 -1.22 9.66
N ILE A 72 7.95 -0.73 8.78
CA ILE A 72 7.66 0.70 8.66
C ILE A 72 7.13 1.24 9.99
N ASN A 73 6.14 0.59 10.60
CA ASN A 73 5.54 1.04 11.86
C ASN A 73 6.59 1.07 13.00
N ARG A 74 7.46 0.05 13.07
CA ARG A 74 8.57 0.04 14.04
C ARG A 74 9.56 1.16 13.78
N LEU A 75 9.86 1.44 12.52
CA LEU A 75 10.74 2.53 12.12
C LEU A 75 10.15 3.89 12.55
N MET A 76 8.87 4.15 12.23
CA MET A 76 8.19 5.39 12.59
C MET A 76 8.09 5.54 14.12
N SER A 77 7.69 4.49 14.83
CA SER A 77 7.65 4.49 16.29
C SER A 77 9.01 4.83 16.92
N ARG A 78 10.10 4.26 16.38
CA ARG A 78 11.47 4.52 16.87
C ARG A 78 11.89 5.99 16.72
N PHE A 79 11.42 6.69 15.69
CA PHE A 79 11.82 8.07 15.39
C PHE A 79 10.73 9.11 15.69
N SER A 80 9.60 8.70 16.27
CA SER A 80 8.49 9.58 16.68
C SER A 80 8.88 10.68 17.68
N LEU A 81 9.95 10.47 18.46
CA LEU A 81 10.48 11.50 19.37
C LEU A 81 11.42 12.50 18.68
N SER A 82 11.92 12.15 17.49
CA SER A 82 12.86 13.00 16.74
C SER A 82 12.15 13.89 15.72
N PHE A 83 10.99 13.45 15.22
CA PHE A 83 10.24 14.11 14.16
C PHE A 83 8.76 14.22 14.55
N ASP A 84 8.18 15.39 14.33
CA ASP A 84 6.74 15.64 14.52
C ASP A 84 5.92 14.91 13.44
N SER A 85 6.47 14.82 12.22
CA SER A 85 5.85 14.08 11.11
C SER A 85 6.91 13.56 10.13
N ILE A 86 6.58 12.47 9.45
CA ILE A 86 7.40 11.88 8.38
C ILE A 86 6.51 11.71 7.15
N GLU A 87 6.67 12.57 6.16
CA GLU A 87 5.95 12.52 4.89
C GLU A 87 6.72 11.66 3.88
N VAL A 88 6.04 10.66 3.32
CA VAL A 88 6.59 9.76 2.31
C VAL A 88 5.79 9.94 1.03
N ASN A 89 6.37 10.65 0.06
CA ASN A 89 5.71 10.91 -1.21
C ASN A 89 6.29 9.98 -2.27
N LEU A 90 5.41 9.24 -2.94
CA LEU A 90 5.74 8.26 -3.96
C LEU A 90 5.06 8.66 -5.28
N GLU A 91 5.87 8.74 -6.33
CA GLU A 91 5.41 9.00 -7.69
C GLU A 91 5.86 7.83 -8.58
N LEU A 92 5.04 7.45 -9.56
CA LEU A 92 5.47 6.55 -10.62
C LEU A 92 6.44 7.31 -11.53
N GLU A 93 7.47 6.62 -12.03
CA GLU A 93 8.37 7.22 -13.03
C GLU A 93 7.63 7.53 -14.33
N ASP A 94 6.67 6.68 -14.71
CA ASP A 94 5.78 6.88 -15.86
C ASP A 94 4.35 7.07 -15.38
N GLN A 95 3.77 8.24 -15.67
CA GLN A 95 2.42 8.62 -15.23
C GLN A 95 1.29 7.94 -16.02
N PHE A 96 1.62 7.21 -17.09
CA PHE A 96 0.65 6.63 -18.01
C PHE A 96 0.52 5.10 -17.95
N ALA A 97 1.23 4.42 -17.03
CA ALA A 97 1.17 2.96 -16.91
C ALA A 97 -0.07 2.48 -16.10
N PRO A 98 -0.78 1.41 -16.54
CA PRO A 98 -1.83 0.81 -15.72
C PRO A 98 -1.25 0.31 -14.39
N ILE A 99 -1.87 0.76 -13.28
CA ILE A 99 -1.30 0.77 -11.94
C ILE A 99 -1.47 -0.60 -11.26
N GLU A 100 -0.68 -1.59 -11.71
CA GLU A 100 -0.31 -2.69 -10.82
C GLU A 100 1.15 -2.47 -10.42
N ILE A 101 1.37 -2.16 -9.14
CA ILE A 101 2.72 -1.92 -8.63
C ILE A 101 3.35 -3.25 -8.29
N GLU A 102 4.11 -3.77 -9.24
CA GLU A 102 4.92 -4.96 -9.07
C GLU A 102 6.18 -4.67 -8.24
N ASN A 103 6.85 -5.73 -7.79
CA ASN A 103 8.07 -5.65 -6.98
C ASN A 103 9.22 -4.89 -7.66
N ASP A 104 9.30 -4.92 -8.98
CA ASP A 104 10.36 -4.26 -9.75
C ASP A 104 9.95 -2.89 -10.30
N THR A 105 8.72 -2.46 -10.07
CA THR A 105 8.25 -1.12 -10.44
C THR A 105 9.11 -0.06 -9.78
N VAL A 106 9.67 0.84 -10.58
CA VAL A 106 10.52 1.93 -10.11
C VAL A 106 9.63 3.07 -9.63
N LEU A 107 9.81 3.44 -8.37
CA LEU A 107 9.11 4.54 -7.72
C LEU A 107 10.08 5.69 -7.51
N VAL A 108 9.59 6.90 -7.71
CA VAL A 108 10.28 8.12 -7.32
C VAL A 108 9.87 8.45 -5.88
N LEU A 109 10.78 8.19 -4.95
CA LEU A 109 10.59 8.44 -3.53
C LEU A 109 11.10 9.83 -3.16
N ARG A 110 10.28 10.60 -2.45
CA ARG A 110 10.66 11.80 -1.71
C ARG A 110 10.27 11.62 -0.25
N LEU A 111 11.23 11.80 0.65
CA LEU A 111 11.04 11.68 2.09
C LEU A 111 11.24 13.06 2.72
N ARG A 112 10.30 13.51 3.55
CA ARG A 112 10.45 14.72 4.36
C ARG A 112 10.20 14.38 5.81
N CYS A 113 11.17 14.65 6.66
CA CYS A 113 11.06 14.49 8.09
C CYS A 113 10.96 15.88 8.72
N GLN A 114 9.82 16.20 9.32
CA GLN A 114 9.56 17.49 9.95
C GLN A 114 9.86 17.42 11.45
N ALA A 115 10.52 18.44 11.96
CA ALA A 115 10.78 18.67 13.37
C ALA A 115 10.38 20.12 13.72
N PRO A 116 10.25 20.51 15.01
CA PRO A 116 9.58 21.75 15.39
C PRO A 116 10.15 23.04 14.76
N LYS A 117 11.43 23.03 14.41
CA LYS A 117 12.11 24.17 13.77
C LYS A 117 12.91 23.77 12.53
N MET A 118 12.89 22.52 12.09
CA MET A 118 13.76 22.05 11.02
C MET A 118 13.04 21.03 10.14
N GLU A 119 13.42 21.00 8.87
CA GLU A 119 12.91 20.02 7.92
C GLU A 119 14.11 19.35 7.27
N VAL A 120 14.16 18.02 7.33
CA VAL A 120 15.14 17.23 6.59
C VAL A 120 14.42 16.59 5.41
N ALA A 121 14.76 17.02 4.20
CA ALA A 121 14.17 16.54 2.97
C ALA A 121 15.22 15.79 2.15
N PHE A 122 14.90 14.57 1.75
CA PHE A 122 15.72 13.82 0.82
C PHE A 122 15.38 14.18 -0.62
N TRP A 123 16.39 14.29 -1.46
CA TRP A 123 16.20 14.43 -2.89
C TRP A 123 15.47 13.20 -3.46
N SER A 124 14.74 13.45 -4.54
CA SER A 124 13.98 12.44 -5.27
C SER A 124 14.90 11.28 -5.68
N ARG A 125 14.66 10.07 -5.15
CA ARG A 125 15.42 8.87 -5.51
C ARG A 125 14.54 7.86 -6.22
N LYS A 126 15.07 7.29 -7.31
CA LYS A 126 14.45 6.15 -7.99
C LYS A 126 14.74 4.89 -7.18
N VAL A 127 13.69 4.27 -6.67
CA VAL A 127 13.76 3.08 -5.81
C VAL A 127 12.80 2.03 -6.34
N PRO A 128 13.27 0.81 -6.68
CA PRO A 128 12.38 -0.30 -6.99
C PRO A 128 11.49 -0.62 -5.79
N ARG A 129 10.21 -0.95 -6.03
CA ARG A 129 9.23 -1.22 -4.98
C ARG A 129 9.72 -2.21 -3.92
N LYS A 130 10.36 -3.32 -4.33
CA LYS A 130 10.93 -4.33 -3.41
C LYS A 130 12.02 -3.80 -2.47
N ARG A 131 12.65 -2.68 -2.81
CA ARG A 131 13.70 -2.03 -2.01
C ARG A 131 13.18 -0.83 -1.22
N LEU A 132 11.93 -0.41 -1.42
CA LEU A 132 11.35 0.78 -0.82
C LEU A 132 11.52 0.79 0.71
N VAL A 133 11.04 -0.24 1.39
CA VAL A 133 11.09 -0.32 2.85
C VAL A 133 12.52 -0.34 3.37
N LYS A 134 13.41 -1.10 2.71
CA LYS A 134 14.83 -1.13 3.07
C LYS A 134 15.47 0.25 2.91
N HIS A 135 15.09 0.99 1.88
CA HIS A 135 15.61 2.33 1.66
C HIS A 135 15.10 3.31 2.73
N MET A 136 13.83 3.23 3.12
CA MET A 136 13.28 4.02 4.23
C MET A 136 14.00 3.72 5.55
N GLU A 137 14.29 2.45 5.84
CA GLU A 137 15.05 2.03 7.04
C GLU A 137 16.47 2.56 7.08
N THR A 138 17.03 3.02 5.95
CA THR A 138 18.34 3.67 5.89
C THR A 138 18.20 5.19 5.91
N ALA A 139 17.28 5.75 5.10
CA ALA A 139 17.11 7.19 4.96
C ALA A 139 16.55 7.85 6.23
N VAL A 140 15.57 7.25 6.93
CA VAL A 140 15.00 7.87 8.14
C VAL A 140 16.05 8.03 9.25
N PRO A 141 16.87 7.01 9.58
CA PRO A 141 18.00 7.19 10.51
C PRO A 141 19.01 8.24 10.06
N GLU A 142 19.39 8.27 8.77
CA GLU A 142 20.31 9.27 8.24
C GLU A 142 19.76 10.70 8.44
N ALA A 143 18.47 10.92 8.22
CA ALA A 143 17.86 12.21 8.52
C ALA A 143 17.88 12.55 10.01
N ALA A 144 17.71 11.56 10.88
CA ALA A 144 17.74 11.79 12.31
C ALA A 144 19.15 12.14 12.80
N GLU A 145 20.19 11.54 12.20
CA GLU A 145 21.58 11.90 12.47
C GLU A 145 21.91 13.31 11.99
N GLU A 146 21.47 13.66 10.77
CA GLU A 146 21.64 14.98 10.20
C GLU A 146 20.92 16.06 11.02
N LEU A 147 19.70 15.77 11.49
CA LEU A 147 18.95 16.65 12.39
C LEU A 147 19.72 16.89 13.70
N LYS A 148 20.29 15.84 14.30
CA LYS A 148 21.10 15.97 15.54
C LYS A 148 22.33 16.85 15.31
N TRP A 149 23.05 16.63 14.22
CA TRP A 149 24.22 17.44 13.85
C TRP A 149 23.84 18.91 13.62
N ALA A 150 22.76 19.16 12.89
CA ALA A 150 22.30 20.51 12.61
C ALA A 150 21.77 21.25 13.86
N THR A 151 21.15 20.53 14.78
CA THR A 151 20.70 21.08 16.07
C THR A 151 21.88 21.51 16.93
N GLN A 152 22.95 20.70 16.97
CA GLN A 152 24.18 21.04 17.69
C GLN A 152 24.91 22.26 17.10
N LYS A 153 24.90 22.43 15.78
CA LYS A 153 25.60 23.53 15.11
C LYS A 153 24.81 24.84 15.00
N SER A 154 23.49 24.78 14.78
CA SER A 154 22.74 25.97 14.34
C SER A 154 22.02 26.73 15.46
N GLY A 155 22.00 26.21 16.68
CA GLY A 155 21.58 26.96 17.86
C GLY A 155 20.11 27.39 17.93
N ASN A 156 19.33 27.43 16.83
CA ASN A 156 17.85 27.54 16.76
C ASN A 156 17.28 27.82 15.34
N THR A 157 18.07 27.79 14.25
CA THR A 157 17.61 28.30 12.95
C THR A 157 16.85 27.27 12.10
N VAL A 158 15.79 27.73 11.42
CA VAL A 158 15.07 26.95 10.41
C VAL A 158 16.01 26.64 9.24
N ARG A 159 16.38 25.37 9.12
CA ARG A 159 17.24 24.87 8.06
C ARG A 159 16.53 23.75 7.33
N ARG A 160 16.32 23.93 6.02
CA ARG A 160 16.04 22.80 5.12
C ARG A 160 17.36 22.11 4.86
N ILE A 161 17.45 20.84 5.25
CA ILE A 161 18.62 20.02 4.99
C ILE A 161 18.27 19.07 3.85
N TYR A 162 19.14 19.07 2.86
CA TYR A 162 18.96 18.34 1.62
C TYR A 162 20.01 17.22 1.55
N LEU A 163 19.53 15.97 1.56
CA LEU A 163 20.34 14.73 1.50
C LEU A 163 20.17 13.98 0.16
#